data_AF-A0A964RRM8-F1
#
_entry.id   AF-A0A964RRM8-F1
#
_cell.length_a   1.000
_cell.length_b   1.000
_cell.length_c   1.000
_cell.angle_alpha   90.00
_cell.angle_beta   90.00
_cell.angle_gamma   90.00
#
_symmetry.space_group_name_H-M   'P 1'
#
loop_
_entity.id
_entity.type
_entity.pdbx_description
1 polymer ?
#
loop_
_entity_poly.entity_id
_entity_poly.type
_entity_poly.pdbx_seq_one_letter_code
_entity_poly.pdbx_strand_id
1 'polypeptide(L)' 'MKYYLITYSAEITLSGNRIYWSKAINSNPVDYFIEVKEEEEGKQTINHYKNFALNFFTEITEEQYLRLNE' A
#
# COMPACT_ATOMS: atom_id res chain seq x y z
N MET A 1 -3.09 4.70 -20.03
CA MET A 1 -3.25 4.51 -18.57
C MET A 1 -1.99 4.99 -17.88
N LYS A 2 -2.06 5.39 -16.61
CA LYS A 2 -0.88 5.72 -15.81
C LYS A 2 -0.62 4.57 -14.84
N TYR A 3 0.66 4.31 -14.58
CA TYR A 3 1.10 3.27 -13.66
C TYR A 3 1.98 3.89 -12.59
N TYR A 4 1.95 3.33 -11.40
CA TYR A 4 2.70 3.86 -10.27
C TYR A 4 3.36 2.73 -9.49
N LEU A 5 4.56 3.01 -8.99
CA LEU A 5 5.12 2.31 -7.85
C LEU A 5 4.70 3.05 -6.60
N ILE A 6 3.99 2.39 -5.70
CA ILE A 6 3.58 2.93 -4.40
C ILE A 6 4.31 2.19 -3.29
N THR A 7 4.72 2.90 -2.25
CA THR A 7 5.18 2.31 -1.00
C THR A 7 4.46 2.90 0.19
N TYR A 8 4.08 2.05 1.12
CA TYR A 8 3.33 2.43 2.31
C TYR A 8 3.72 1.52 3.47
N SER A 9 3.35 1.93 4.68
CA SER A 9 3.66 1.18 5.89
C SER A 9 2.52 1.24 6.89
N ALA A 10 2.48 0.27 7.79
CA ALA A 10 1.55 0.24 8.91
C ALA A 10 2.19 -0.48 10.10
N GLU A 11 1.69 -0.19 11.27
CA GLU A 11 2.15 -0.76 12.54
C GLU A 11 1.25 -1.94 12.92
N ILE A 12 1.84 -3.07 13.30
CA ILE A 12 1.09 -4.19 13.89
C ILE A 12 0.65 -3.77 15.29
N THR A 13 -0.66 -3.80 15.56
CA THR A 13 -1.20 -3.32 16.84
C THR A 13 -0.60 -4.00 18.07
N LEU A 14 -0.37 -5.32 18.02
CA LEU A 14 0.14 -6.09 19.16
C LEU A 14 1.64 -5.91 19.44
N SER A 15 2.47 -5.82 18.40
CA SER A 15 3.93 -5.79 18.56
C SER A 15 4.53 -4.39 18.45
N GLY A 16 3.80 -3.42 17.89
CA GLY A 16 4.32 -2.10 17.57
C GLY A 16 5.31 -2.10 16.39
N ASN A 17 5.56 -3.25 15.77
CA ASN A 17 6.47 -3.35 14.63
C ASN A 17 5.83 -2.72 13.39
N ARG A 18 6.63 -1.95 12.63
CA ARG A 18 6.21 -1.37 11.37
C ARG A 18 6.57 -2.27 10.20
N ILE A 19 5.57 -2.65 9.41
CA ILE A 19 5.73 -3.37 8.15
C ILE A 19 5.69 -2.38 7.00
N TYR A 20 6.50 -2.63 5.97
CA TYR A 20 6.57 -1.83 4.76
C TYR A 20 6.15 -2.68 3.57
N TRP A 21 5.35 -2.09 2.69
CA TRP A 21 4.91 -2.69 1.44
C TRP A 21 5.27 -1.80 0.27
N SER A 22 5.56 -2.44 -0.86
CA SER A 22 5.81 -1.82 -2.15
C SER A 22 5.01 -2.56 -3.21
N LYS A 23 4.29 -1.84 -4.06
CA LYS A 23 3.45 -2.45 -5.10
C LYS A 23 3.39 -1.59 -6.36
N ALA A 24 3.36 -2.25 -7.52
CA ALA A 24 3.04 -1.60 -8.79
C ALA A 24 1.52 -1.62 -9.00
N ILE A 25 0.93 -0.46 -9.26
CA ILE A 25 -0.52 -0.26 -9.41
C ILE A 25 -0.83 0.50 -10.71
N ASN A 26 -2.05 0.33 -11.22
CA ASN A 26 -2.57 1.03 -12.41
C ASN A 26 -3.72 2.01 -12.07
N SER A 27 -3.82 2.39 -10.80
CA SER A 27 -4.81 3.30 -10.23
C SER A 27 -4.13 4.50 -9.56
N ASN A 28 -4.92 5.48 -9.10
CA ASN A 28 -4.39 6.60 -8.33
C ASN A 28 -3.76 6.10 -7.01
N PRO A 29 -2.50 6.44 -6.71
CA PRO A 29 -1.82 5.97 -5.50
C PRO A 29 -2.49 6.37 -4.18
N VAL A 30 -3.09 7.57 -4.12
CA VAL A 30 -3.74 8.05 -2.90
C VAL A 30 -5.05 7.29 -2.67
N ASP A 31 -5.86 7.12 -3.72
CA ASP A 31 -7.12 6.39 -3.64
C ASP A 31 -6.88 4.93 -3.27
N TYR A 32 -5.88 4.28 -3.90
CA TYR A 32 -5.46 2.93 -3.57
C TYR A 32 -5.02 2.79 -2.09
N PHE A 33 -4.27 3.77 -1.59
CA PHE A 33 -3.83 3.75 -0.19
C PHE A 33 -4.99 3.91 0.79
N ILE A 34 -5.98 4.75 0.48
CA ILE A 34 -7.20 4.90 1.29
C ILE A 34 -7.98 3.58 1.33
N GLU A 35 -8.19 2.95 0.17
CA GLU A 35 -8.89 1.65 0.06
C GLU A 35 -8.22 0.58 0.94
N VAL A 36 -6.89 0.43 0.84
CA VAL A 36 -6.13 -0.51 1.67
C VAL A 36 -6.32 -0.24 3.17
N LYS A 37 -6.30 1.03 3.57
CA LYS A 37 -6.49 1.41 4.97
C LYS A 37 -7.91 1.06 5.45
N GLU A 38 -8.93 1.40 4.67
CA GLU A 38 -10.33 1.13 5.03
C GLU A 38 -10.64 -0.37 5.07
N GLU A 39 -10.11 -1.16 4.13
CA GLU A 39 -10.23 -2.61 4.14
C GLU A 39 -9.64 -3.25 5.40
N GLU A 40 -8.47 -2.78 5.85
CA GLU A 40 -7.82 -3.30 7.05
C GLU A 40 -8.52 -2.85 8.34
N GLU A 41 -8.97 -1.60 8.42
CA GLU A 41 -9.76 -1.09 9.55
C GLU A 41 -11.12 -1.81 9.67
N GLY A 42 -11.72 -2.20 8.54
CA GLY A 42 -12.98 -2.95 8.49
C GLY A 42 -12.89 -4.39 9.02
N LYS A 43 -11.71 -5.01 9.07
CA LYS A 43 -11.53 -6.44 9.42
C LYS A 43 -11.71 -6.76 10.92
N GLN A 44 -11.76 -5.77 11.81
CA GLN A 44 -12.01 -5.91 13.27
C GLN A 44 -11.40 -7.15 13.97
N THR A 45 -10.18 -7.55 13.63
CA THR A 45 -9.47 -8.65 14.31
C THR A 45 -8.51 -8.12 15.39
N ILE A 46 -8.16 -8.96 16.37
CA ILE A 46 -7.23 -8.64 17.47
C ILE A 46 -5.83 -8.25 16.97
N ASN A 47 -5.46 -8.69 15.75
CA ASN A 47 -4.14 -8.49 15.17
C ASN A 47 -4.22 -7.63 13.89
N HIS A 48 -4.90 -6.49 13.98
CA HIS A 48 -5.03 -5.55 12.87
C HIS A 48 -3.82 -4.61 12.77
N TYR A 49 -3.69 -3.97 11.62
CA TYR A 49 -2.73 -2.90 11.38
C TYR A 49 -3.32 -1.54 11.77
N LYS A 50 -2.48 -0.65 12.29
CA LYS A 50 -2.81 0.74 12.63
C LYS A 50 -1.72 1.69 12.14
N ASN A 51 -1.90 3.00 12.33
CA ASN A 51 -0.87 4.02 12.04
C ASN A 51 -0.31 3.94 10.61
N PHE A 52 -1.20 3.75 9.64
CA PHE A 52 -0.89 3.71 8.22
C PHE A 52 -0.18 5.00 7.77
N ALA A 53 0.85 4.85 6.94
CA ALA A 53 1.57 5.97 6.34
C ALA A 53 1.88 5.67 4.87
N LEU A 54 1.51 6.61 4.00
CA LEU A 54 1.96 6.64 2.62
C LEU A 54 3.39 7.19 2.60
N ASN A 55 4.36 6.38 2.19
CA ASN A 55 5.78 6.75 2.26
C ASN A 55 6.20 7.54 1.00
N PHE A 56 6.05 6.93 -0.18
CA PHE A 56 6.24 7.60 -1.45
C PHE A 56 5.47 6.90 -2.58
N PHE A 57 5.24 7.63 -3.66
CA PHE A 57 4.82 7.05 -4.93
C PHE A 57 5.53 7.75 -6.09
N THR A 58 5.71 7.03 -7.20
CA THR A 58 6.24 7.59 -8.45
C THR A 58 5.51 7.00 -9.64
N GLU A 59 5.29 7.81 -10.67
CA GLU A 59 4.83 7.30 -11.97
C GLU A 59 5.92 6.38 -12.55
N ILE A 60 5.51 5.25 -13.15
CA ILE A 60 6.38 4.26 -13.80
C ILE A 60 5.84 3.96 -15.20
N THR A 61 6.68 3.38 -16.06
CA THR A 61 6.25 2.95 -17.40
C THR A 61 5.41 1.67 -17.33
N GLU A 62 4.64 1.40 -18.38
CA GLU A 62 3.91 0.14 -18.53
C GLU A 62 4.85 -1.07 -18.49
N GLU A 63 6.01 -0.99 -19.15
CA GLU A 63 7.03 -2.04 -19.12
C GLU A 63 7.53 -2.32 -17.70
N GLN A 64 7.77 -1.28 -16.90
CA GLN A 64 8.15 -1.43 -15.50
C GLN A 64 7.02 -2.04 -14.67
N TYR A 65 5.77 -1.63 -14.91
CA TYR A 65 4.59 -2.18 -14.23
C TYR A 65 4.41 -3.68 -14.53
N LEU A 66 4.57 -4.10 -15.78
CA LEU A 66 4.46 -5.51 -16.17
C LEU A 66 5.55 -6.34 -15.49
N ARG A 67 6.82 -5.91 -15.56
CA ARG A 67 7.95 -6.62 -14.91
C ARG A 67 7.82 -6.75 -13.40
N LEU A 68 7.18 -5.78 -12.73
CA LEU A 68 6.99 -5.79 -11.29
C LEU A 68 5.79 -6.64 -10.83
N ASN A 69 4.95 -7.09 -11.76
CA ASN A 69 3.75 -7.91 -11.50
C ASN A 69 3.78 -9.29 -12.17
N GLU A 70 4.89 -9.67 -12.79
CA GLU A 70 5.19 -11.06 -13.22
C GLU A 70 5.51 -11.96 -12.02
#